data_AF-A0A202E2B5-F1
#
_entry.id   AF-A0A202E2B5-F1
#
_cell.length_a   1.000
_cell.length_b   1.000
_cell.length_c   1.000
_cell.angle_alpha   90.00
_cell.angle_beta   90.00
_cell.angle_gamma   90.00
#
_symmetry.space_group_name_H-M   'P 1'
#
loop_
_entity.id
_entity.type
_entity.pdbx_description
1 polymer ?
#
loop_
_entity_poly.entity_id
_entity_poly.type
_entity_poly.pdbx_seq_one_letter_code
_entity_poly.pdbx_strand_id
1 'polypeptide(L)'
;MVQAIPTHSSNLPVSLSTQAISGKNLNVIQNDVFSPFFEALPRHLLESSSATHCLYKNKTNQIRQYDPIKDKLESPSLPKPRFASYNEFLKEYKKNNWEEQGTLLVLSRHGTSLFNRVRLINGTNHSPLLEDGKLEASQLAKTLAALPISTIYSSPIERAYQSALIYLDVVGLALPIFVDQDLREFERGVLAGRPRKMTSQEVDHLFKSFSDPKYQVEFRKKYAVSESEMQQVFKEAIKHRKILKSYAEQEGLTEDDFVQLIQNCENSLSCRPPLGESWQDGIDQADRFISEEINRHQSGAILMFGHGGSHRMMIWKLLGHKVKSIDQLYQIKQGISNINILYKPKNSEAWELMVLNSNRFGDRDT
;
A
#
# COMPACT_ATOMS: atom_id res chain seq x y z
N MET A 1 -29.69 19.37 -46.60
CA MET A 1 -28.69 18.32 -46.33
C MET A 1 -27.68 18.87 -45.35
N VAL A 2 -27.82 18.55 -44.06
CA VAL A 2 -26.79 18.68 -43.04
C VAL A 2 -27.02 17.50 -42.09
N GLN A 3 -26.04 16.59 -42.01
CA GLN A 3 -26.09 15.42 -41.13
C GLN A 3 -25.70 15.83 -39.70
N ALA A 4 -26.44 15.27 -38.74
CA ALA A 4 -26.27 15.45 -37.32
C ALA A 4 -25.16 14.53 -36.76
N ILE A 5 -24.36 15.07 -35.84
CA ILE A 5 -23.39 14.35 -34.99
C ILE A 5 -24.08 14.10 -33.64
N PRO A 6 -24.10 12.87 -33.08
CA PRO A 6 -24.59 12.65 -31.72
C PRO A 6 -23.50 12.96 -30.68
N THR A 7 -23.90 13.73 -29.67
CA THR A 7 -23.14 14.14 -28.49
C THR A 7 -22.95 12.99 -27.49
N HIS A 8 -21.72 12.76 -27.04
CA HIS A 8 -21.42 11.95 -25.86
C HIS A 8 -21.77 12.71 -24.58
N SER A 9 -22.65 12.15 -23.75
CA SER A 9 -22.96 12.67 -22.41
C SER A 9 -21.90 12.22 -21.39
N SER A 10 -21.11 13.19 -20.95
CA SER A 10 -20.35 13.18 -19.70
C SER A 10 -21.31 13.20 -18.49
N ASN A 11 -21.16 12.27 -17.55
CA ASN A 11 -21.83 12.33 -16.25
C ASN A 11 -20.84 12.06 -15.10
N LEU A 12 -20.32 13.14 -14.53
CA LEU A 12 -20.03 13.37 -13.11
C LEU A 12 -20.25 14.89 -12.89
N PRO A 13 -20.79 15.36 -11.74
CA PRO A 13 -20.40 14.93 -10.40
C PRO A 13 -21.56 14.70 -9.40
N VAL A 14 -21.31 13.90 -8.36
CA VAL A 14 -22.09 13.96 -7.12
C VAL A 14 -21.42 14.98 -6.20
N SER A 15 -21.99 16.18 -6.12
CA SER A 15 -21.67 17.14 -5.07
C SER A 15 -22.41 16.75 -3.79
N LEU A 16 -21.68 16.43 -2.72
CA LEU A 16 -22.26 16.46 -1.38
C LEU A 16 -21.92 17.80 -0.75
N SER A 17 -22.95 18.60 -0.51
CA SER A 17 -22.87 19.92 0.12
C SER A 17 -22.33 19.80 1.55
N THR A 18 -21.29 20.56 1.83
CA THR A 18 -20.64 20.72 3.12
C THR A 18 -21.52 21.51 4.09
N GLN A 19 -22.08 20.84 5.10
CA GLN A 19 -22.38 21.50 6.38
C GLN A 19 -21.19 21.31 7.31
N ALA A 20 -20.77 22.40 7.95
CA ALA A 20 -19.62 22.47 8.85
C ALA A 20 -19.69 21.39 9.94
N ILE A 21 -18.74 20.44 9.91
CA ILE A 21 -18.65 19.37 10.92
C ILE A 21 -17.68 19.85 12.00
N SER A 22 -18.22 20.44 13.07
CA SER A 22 -17.48 20.61 14.32
C SER A 22 -17.38 19.27 15.06
N GLY A 23 -16.17 18.75 15.26
CA GLY A 23 -15.69 18.00 16.43
C GLY A 23 -16.44 16.76 16.97
N LYS A 24 -17.57 16.34 16.42
CA LYS A 24 -18.33 15.17 16.87
C LYS A 24 -19.03 14.56 15.66
N ASN A 25 -18.38 13.62 14.94
CA ASN A 25 -18.98 12.54 14.13
C ASN A 25 -17.96 11.85 13.20
N LEU A 26 -16.76 11.51 13.67
CA LEU A 26 -15.85 10.62 12.93
C LEU A 26 -16.42 9.19 12.77
N ASN A 27 -17.33 8.77 13.67
CA ASN A 27 -17.91 7.43 13.65
C ASN A 27 -19.07 7.24 12.65
N VAL A 28 -19.68 8.32 12.14
CA VAL A 28 -20.84 8.21 11.23
C VAL A 28 -20.39 8.04 9.78
N ILE A 29 -19.19 8.54 9.42
CA ILE A 29 -18.62 8.41 8.06
C ILE A 29 -18.07 6.99 7.81
N GLN A 30 -17.84 6.19 8.86
CA GLN A 30 -17.30 4.82 8.77
C GLN A 30 -18.22 3.80 8.08
N ASN A 31 -19.54 3.99 8.05
CA ASN A 31 -20.46 2.95 7.56
C ASN A 31 -21.00 3.21 6.15
N ASP A 32 -21.27 4.45 5.77
CA ASP A 32 -21.98 4.74 4.51
C ASP A 32 -21.06 4.85 3.27
N VAL A 33 -19.76 5.12 3.47
CA VAL A 33 -18.78 5.22 2.36
C VAL A 33 -18.10 3.87 2.04
N PHE A 34 -18.09 2.95 3.01
CA PHE A 34 -17.31 1.71 2.96
C PHE A 34 -18.08 0.50 2.42
N SER A 35 -19.41 0.51 2.38
CA SER A 35 -20.20 -0.67 1.98
C SER A 35 -19.97 -1.15 0.52
N PRO A 36 -19.86 -0.30 -0.52
CA PRO A 36 -19.76 -0.79 -1.89
C PRO A 36 -18.34 -1.20 -2.33
N PHE A 37 -17.28 -0.84 -1.58
CA PHE A 37 -15.89 -1.14 -1.98
C PHE A 37 -15.32 -2.43 -1.38
N PHE A 38 -15.90 -2.96 -0.30
CA PHE A 38 -15.30 -4.02 0.51
C PHE A 38 -15.85 -5.43 0.25
N GLU A 39 -16.98 -5.57 -0.45
CA GLU A 39 -17.67 -6.86 -0.59
C GLU A 39 -17.33 -7.63 -1.87
N ALA A 40 -16.70 -7.01 -2.86
CA ALA A 40 -16.36 -7.67 -4.11
C ALA A 40 -14.85 -7.94 -4.21
N LEU A 41 -14.45 -9.22 -4.14
CA LEU A 41 -13.26 -9.65 -4.87
C LEU A 41 -13.37 -9.11 -6.30
N PRO A 42 -12.36 -8.42 -6.84
CA PRO A 42 -12.41 -7.92 -8.21
C PRO A 42 -12.92 -8.99 -9.18
N ARG A 43 -13.90 -8.68 -10.04
CA ARG A 43 -14.53 -9.68 -10.94
C ARG A 43 -13.51 -10.48 -11.76
N HIS A 44 -12.37 -9.88 -12.10
CA HIS A 44 -11.28 -10.56 -12.81
C HIS A 44 -10.61 -11.70 -12.01
N LEU A 45 -10.71 -11.69 -10.67
CA LEU A 45 -10.25 -12.79 -9.81
C LEU A 45 -11.28 -13.94 -9.77
N LEU A 46 -12.58 -13.62 -9.87
CA LEU A 46 -13.68 -14.60 -9.84
C LEU A 46 -13.91 -15.27 -11.21
N GLU A 47 -13.67 -14.57 -12.31
CA GLU A 47 -13.79 -15.10 -13.69
C GLU A 47 -12.60 -16.01 -14.10
N SER A 48 -11.63 -16.20 -13.21
CA SER A 48 -10.45 -17.04 -13.44
C SER A 48 -10.73 -18.56 -13.30
N SER A 49 -11.99 -19.00 -13.36
CA SER A 49 -12.36 -20.43 -13.27
C SER A 49 -11.86 -21.28 -14.46
N SER A 50 -11.17 -20.69 -15.44
CA SER A 50 -10.42 -21.38 -16.49
C SER A 50 -8.95 -20.96 -16.60
N ALA A 51 -8.48 -20.05 -15.73
CA ALA A 51 -7.07 -19.68 -15.68
C ALA A 51 -6.32 -20.78 -14.93
N THR A 52 -5.94 -21.80 -15.69
CA THR A 52 -5.00 -22.83 -15.26
C THR A 52 -3.99 -22.26 -14.26
N HIS A 53 -4.02 -22.79 -13.03
CA HIS A 53 -3.10 -22.43 -11.96
C HIS A 53 -1.70 -22.21 -12.50
N CYS A 54 -1.19 -20.98 -12.38
CA CYS A 54 0.20 -20.63 -12.72
C CYS A 54 1.23 -21.39 -11.86
N LEU A 55 0.79 -22.23 -10.93
CA LEU A 55 1.64 -23.18 -10.23
C LEU A 55 2.19 -24.27 -11.17
N TYR A 56 1.52 -24.56 -12.29
CA TYR A 56 1.99 -25.55 -13.27
C TYR A 56 1.54 -25.24 -14.69
N LYS A 57 2.14 -24.25 -15.37
CA LYS A 57 2.18 -24.26 -16.84
C LYS A 57 3.50 -23.73 -17.37
N ASN A 58 4.46 -24.64 -17.52
CA ASN A 58 5.35 -24.61 -18.67
C ASN A 58 5.59 -26.04 -19.15
N LYS A 59 5.47 -26.29 -20.47
CA LYS A 59 5.78 -27.59 -21.11
C LYS A 59 7.26 -27.98 -20.98
N THR A 60 8.05 -27.16 -20.31
CA THR A 60 9.43 -27.37 -19.92
C THR A 60 9.46 -27.24 -18.40
N ASN A 61 9.66 -28.33 -17.67
CA ASN A 61 9.77 -28.42 -16.19
C ASN A 61 10.95 -27.60 -15.61
N GLN A 62 11.06 -26.33 -15.93
CA GLN A 62 12.07 -25.42 -15.42
C GLN A 62 11.36 -24.26 -14.75
N ILE A 63 11.06 -24.44 -13.46
CA ILE A 63 11.01 -23.31 -12.52
C ILE A 63 12.39 -22.66 -12.66
N ARG A 64 12.46 -21.45 -13.20
CA ARG A 64 13.71 -20.69 -13.15
C ARG A 64 13.94 -20.43 -11.67
N GLN A 65 14.84 -21.20 -11.07
CA GLN A 65 15.21 -21.05 -9.68
C GLN A 65 15.77 -19.63 -9.56
N TYR A 66 15.16 -18.80 -8.70
CA TYR A 66 15.71 -17.51 -8.35
C TYR A 66 17.17 -17.72 -7.95
N ASP A 67 18.10 -17.15 -8.71
CA ASP A 67 19.53 -17.22 -8.43
C ASP A 67 19.90 -15.89 -7.75
N PRO A 68 19.92 -15.84 -6.41
CA PRO A 68 20.16 -14.61 -5.67
C PRO A 68 21.55 -14.01 -5.92
N ILE A 69 22.47 -14.75 -6.56
CA ILE A 69 23.82 -14.25 -6.89
C ILE A 69 23.81 -13.61 -8.29
N LYS A 70 23.22 -14.27 -9.29
CA LYS A 70 23.14 -13.71 -10.65
C LYS A 70 22.22 -12.50 -10.75
N ASP A 71 21.02 -12.55 -10.14
CA ASP A 71 20.03 -11.47 -10.26
C ASP A 71 20.41 -10.21 -9.43
N LYS A 72 21.26 -10.35 -8.41
CA LYS A 72 21.85 -9.22 -7.67
C LYS A 72 22.86 -8.41 -8.48
N LEU A 73 23.59 -9.04 -9.40
CA LEU A 73 24.67 -8.39 -10.15
C LEU A 73 24.15 -7.49 -11.28
N GLU A 74 22.91 -7.67 -11.74
CA GLU A 74 22.32 -6.90 -12.86
C GLU A 74 21.30 -5.82 -12.43
N SER A 75 20.99 -5.72 -11.14
CA SER A 75 19.99 -4.78 -10.64
C SER A 75 20.61 -3.39 -10.40
N PRO A 76 20.16 -2.31 -11.09
CA PRO A 76 20.66 -0.97 -10.80
C PRO A 76 20.45 -0.61 -9.33
N SER A 77 21.40 0.13 -8.78
CA SER A 77 21.26 0.71 -7.44
C SER A 77 20.24 1.84 -7.48
N LEU A 78 19.46 1.94 -6.40
CA LEU A 78 18.57 3.06 -6.19
C LEU A 78 19.38 4.37 -6.16
N PRO A 79 18.99 5.41 -6.93
CA PRO A 79 19.60 6.73 -6.81
C PRO A 79 19.57 7.22 -5.36
N LYS A 80 20.65 7.86 -4.90
CA LYS A 80 20.69 8.44 -3.55
C LYS A 80 19.72 9.62 -3.48
N PRO A 81 18.96 9.77 -2.37
CA PRO A 81 18.15 10.97 -2.17
C PRO A 81 19.06 12.20 -2.08
N ARG A 82 18.59 13.33 -2.62
CA ARG A 82 19.31 14.61 -2.58
C ARG A 82 19.53 15.12 -1.14
N PHE A 83 18.60 14.83 -0.24
CA PHE A 83 18.63 15.24 1.15
C PHE A 83 18.58 14.03 2.09
N ALA A 84 19.29 14.11 3.22
CA ALA A 84 19.32 13.01 4.19
C ALA A 84 18.02 12.94 5.00
N SER A 85 17.35 14.08 5.21
CA SER A 85 16.09 14.16 5.95
C SER A 85 15.09 15.16 5.35
N TYR A 86 13.83 15.04 5.78
CA TYR A 86 12.79 16.01 5.45
C TYR A 86 13.14 17.44 5.90
N ASN A 87 13.80 17.59 7.06
CA ASN A 87 14.12 18.92 7.60
C ASN A 87 15.18 19.63 6.74
N GLU A 88 16.18 18.90 6.25
CA GLU A 88 17.15 19.44 5.30
C GLU A 88 16.48 19.87 3.99
N PHE A 89 15.63 19.00 3.43
CA PHE A 89 14.84 19.32 2.25
C PHE A 89 14.00 20.59 2.46
N LEU A 90 13.28 20.70 3.58
CA LEU A 90 12.37 21.81 3.83
C LEU A 90 13.10 23.16 3.92
N LYS A 91 14.32 23.19 4.46
CA LYS A 91 15.17 24.39 4.50
C LYS A 91 15.50 24.89 3.09
N GLU A 92 15.88 23.98 2.20
CA GLU A 92 16.23 24.32 0.81
C GLU A 92 14.99 24.59 -0.05
N TYR A 93 13.89 23.87 0.16
CA TYR A 93 12.64 24.04 -0.60
C TYR A 93 12.13 25.48 -0.56
N LYS A 94 12.11 26.09 0.65
CA LYS A 94 11.69 27.48 0.85
C LYS A 94 12.66 28.48 0.24
N LYS A 95 13.97 28.25 0.39
CA LYS A 95 15.01 29.15 -0.10
C LYS A 95 15.03 29.27 -1.62
N ASN A 96 14.77 28.16 -2.32
CA ASN A 96 14.89 28.09 -3.77
C ASN A 96 13.57 28.29 -4.52
N ASN A 97 12.47 28.59 -3.81
CA ASN A 97 11.14 28.82 -4.38
C ASN A 97 10.68 27.68 -5.32
N TRP A 98 10.90 26.42 -4.90
CA TRP A 98 10.62 25.24 -5.73
C TRP A 98 9.13 24.96 -5.91
N GLU A 99 8.27 25.56 -5.09
CA GLU A 99 6.81 25.44 -5.23
C GLU A 99 6.30 25.94 -6.59
N GLU A 100 6.92 27.00 -7.14
CA GLU A 100 6.52 27.60 -8.42
C GLU A 100 7.23 26.98 -9.63
N GLN A 101 8.24 26.13 -9.39
CA GLN A 101 9.19 25.68 -10.42
C GLN A 101 8.99 24.24 -10.86
N GLY A 102 7.97 23.55 -10.35
CA GLY A 102 7.73 22.15 -10.67
C GLY A 102 6.59 21.51 -9.90
N THR A 103 6.58 20.17 -9.92
CA THR A 103 5.63 19.34 -9.18
C THR A 103 6.35 18.63 -8.05
N LEU A 104 5.81 18.74 -6.84
CA LEU A 104 6.28 18.04 -5.66
C LEU A 104 5.34 16.86 -5.39
N LEU A 105 5.87 15.63 -5.37
CA LEU A 105 5.11 14.45 -4.99
C LEU A 105 5.60 13.92 -3.64
N VAL A 106 4.71 13.93 -2.66
CA VAL A 106 4.93 13.38 -1.33
C VAL A 106 4.17 12.07 -1.21
N LEU A 107 4.89 10.96 -1.04
CA LEU A 107 4.27 9.64 -0.82
C LEU A 107 4.47 9.24 0.63
N SER A 108 3.37 9.00 1.33
CA SER A 108 3.39 8.57 2.73
C SER A 108 2.63 7.29 2.94
N ARG A 109 3.29 6.30 3.56
CA ARG A 109 2.63 5.08 3.98
C ARG A 109 1.66 5.39 5.10
N HIS A 110 0.47 4.79 5.06
CA HIS A 110 -0.52 4.88 6.13
C HIS A 110 0.07 4.59 7.53
N GLY A 111 -0.59 5.06 8.59
CA GLY A 111 -0.22 4.81 9.99
C GLY A 111 -0.32 3.33 10.39
N THR A 112 0.15 2.99 11.59
CA THR A 112 0.15 1.62 12.10
C THR A 112 -1.26 1.04 12.09
N SER A 113 -1.42 -0.07 11.36
CA SER A 113 -2.66 -0.84 11.34
C SER A 113 -2.53 -2.13 12.16
N LEU A 114 -3.69 -2.72 12.48
CA LEU A 114 -3.78 -3.94 13.27
C LEU A 114 -2.88 -5.07 12.73
N PHE A 115 -2.92 -5.36 11.44
CA PHE A 115 -2.10 -6.41 10.83
C PHE A 115 -0.60 -6.06 10.81
N ASN A 116 -0.22 -4.78 10.77
CA ASN A 116 1.18 -4.40 10.92
C ASN A 116 1.67 -4.73 12.33
N ARG A 117 0.87 -4.39 13.35
CA ARG A 117 1.20 -4.64 14.75
C ARG A 117 1.45 -6.13 15.00
N VAL A 118 0.56 -6.98 14.50
CA VAL A 118 0.64 -8.44 14.68
C VAL A 118 1.53 -9.14 13.65
N ARG A 119 2.17 -8.38 12.75
CA ARG A 119 3.09 -8.85 11.70
C ARG A 119 2.47 -9.84 10.71
N LEU A 120 1.18 -9.67 10.43
CA LEU A 120 0.50 -10.40 9.36
C LEU A 120 0.72 -9.73 8.01
N ILE A 121 0.78 -10.54 6.96
CA ILE A 121 0.81 -10.10 5.58
C ILE A 121 -0.49 -9.34 5.33
N ASN A 122 -0.32 -8.07 4.98
CA ASN A 122 -1.41 -7.23 4.50
C ASN A 122 -1.62 -7.51 3.01
N GLY A 123 -2.84 -7.28 2.55
CA GLY A 123 -3.22 -7.14 1.15
C GLY A 123 -4.30 -6.08 1.07
N THR A 124 -5.40 -6.40 0.39
CA THR A 124 -6.61 -5.55 0.40
C THR A 124 -7.48 -5.75 1.65
N ASN A 125 -7.04 -6.60 2.59
CA ASN A 125 -7.74 -6.94 3.83
C ASN A 125 -8.13 -5.71 4.67
N HIS A 126 -9.26 -5.86 5.35
CA HIS A 126 -9.74 -4.91 6.35
C HIS A 126 -8.84 -4.93 7.59
N SER A 127 -7.91 -3.98 7.66
CA SER A 127 -7.03 -3.74 8.79
C SER A 127 -7.05 -2.24 9.10
N PRO A 128 -7.90 -1.78 10.04
CA PRO A 128 -8.02 -0.36 10.37
C PRO A 128 -6.75 0.16 11.04
N LEU A 129 -6.62 1.49 11.11
CA LEU A 129 -5.60 2.11 11.96
C LEU A 129 -5.86 1.79 13.43
N LEU A 130 -4.77 1.52 14.16
CA LEU A 130 -4.76 1.52 15.62
C LEU A 130 -4.67 2.97 16.14
N GLU A 131 -4.92 3.17 17.44
CA GLU A 131 -4.83 4.50 18.06
C GLU A 131 -3.44 5.13 17.90
N ASP A 132 -2.36 4.36 18.06
CA ASP A 132 -1.01 4.85 17.76
C ASP A 132 -0.83 5.17 16.27
N GLY A 133 -1.42 4.38 15.37
CA GLY A 133 -1.46 4.70 13.94
C GLY A 133 -2.15 6.03 13.61
N LYS A 134 -3.22 6.37 14.33
CA LYS A 134 -3.88 7.67 14.21
C LYS A 134 -2.99 8.80 14.74
N LEU A 135 -2.27 8.57 15.84
CA LEU A 135 -1.30 9.53 16.37
C LEU A 135 -0.12 9.73 15.42
N GLU A 136 0.39 8.67 14.80
CA GLU A 136 1.43 8.73 13.77
C GLU A 136 0.98 9.57 12.56
N ALA A 137 -0.23 9.33 12.05
CA ALA A 137 -0.82 10.13 10.98
C ALA A 137 -0.98 11.61 11.38
N SER A 138 -1.38 11.87 12.63
CA SER A 138 -1.49 13.24 13.16
C SER A 138 -0.15 13.96 13.25
N GLN A 139 0.92 13.25 13.67
CA GLN A 139 2.27 13.82 13.75
C GLN A 139 2.86 14.07 12.36
N LEU A 140 2.56 13.17 11.41
CA LEU A 140 2.94 13.34 10.01
C LEU A 140 2.27 14.59 9.42
N ALA A 141 0.98 14.78 9.69
CA ALA A 141 0.25 15.96 9.25
C ALA A 141 0.88 17.27 9.75
N LYS A 142 1.23 17.34 11.04
CA LYS A 142 1.95 18.49 11.61
C LYS A 142 3.30 18.73 10.94
N THR A 143 4.02 17.65 10.62
CA THR A 143 5.33 17.71 9.97
C THR A 143 5.21 18.25 8.54
N LEU A 144 4.21 17.79 7.79
CA LEU A 144 3.99 18.18 6.40
C LEU A 144 3.22 19.50 6.23
N ALA A 145 2.68 20.09 7.30
CA ALA A 145 1.91 21.34 7.28
C ALA A 145 2.68 22.54 6.68
N ALA A 146 4.00 22.47 6.62
CA ALA A 146 4.84 23.50 6.02
C ALA A 146 4.91 23.43 4.48
N LEU A 147 4.39 22.37 3.85
CA LEU A 147 4.30 22.24 2.40
C LEU A 147 2.94 22.77 1.90
N PRO A 148 2.89 23.45 0.76
CA PRO A 148 1.65 23.96 0.17
C PRO A 148 0.87 22.85 -0.55
N ILE A 149 0.51 21.78 0.16
CA ILE A 149 -0.23 20.65 -0.40
C ILE A 149 -1.56 21.15 -0.98
N SER A 150 -1.74 20.96 -2.28
CA SER A 150 -2.92 21.41 -3.03
C SER A 150 -3.78 20.24 -3.53
N THR A 151 -3.22 19.03 -3.60
CA THR A 151 -3.92 17.82 -4.05
C THR A 151 -3.62 16.66 -3.11
N ILE A 152 -4.66 15.91 -2.73
CA ILE A 152 -4.52 14.70 -1.92
C ILE A 152 -5.08 13.50 -2.66
N TYR A 153 -4.25 12.47 -2.85
CA TYR A 153 -4.70 11.15 -3.27
C TYR A 153 -4.66 10.15 -2.12
N SER A 154 -5.55 9.17 -2.15
CA SER A 154 -5.51 8.07 -1.20
C SER A 154 -5.90 6.75 -1.83
N SER A 155 -5.27 5.68 -1.37
CA SER A 155 -5.77 4.34 -1.59
C SER A 155 -7.19 4.18 -1.00
N PRO A 156 -8.07 3.38 -1.64
CA PRO A 156 -9.40 3.08 -1.12
C PRO A 156 -9.38 2.26 0.17
N ILE A 157 -8.23 1.67 0.52
CA ILE A 157 -8.12 0.84 1.71
C ILE A 157 -8.17 1.72 2.96
N GLU A 158 -9.08 1.37 3.87
CA GLU A 158 -9.47 2.15 5.06
C GLU A 158 -8.29 2.82 5.78
N ARG A 159 -7.22 2.08 6.10
CA ARG A 159 -6.05 2.62 6.82
C ARG A 159 -5.36 3.80 6.13
N ALA A 160 -5.28 3.79 4.80
CA ALA A 160 -4.71 4.89 4.02
C ALA A 160 -5.68 6.07 3.94
N TYR A 161 -6.97 5.77 3.71
CA TYR A 161 -8.01 6.79 3.70
C TYR A 161 -8.16 7.51 5.05
N GLN A 162 -8.17 6.78 6.16
CA GLN A 162 -8.16 7.33 7.51
C GLN A 162 -6.94 8.23 7.76
N SER A 163 -5.76 7.83 7.27
CA SER A 163 -4.55 8.66 7.38
C SER A 163 -4.70 10.00 6.63
N ALA A 164 -5.33 9.98 5.45
CA ALA A 164 -5.62 11.19 4.68
C ALA A 164 -6.67 12.09 5.34
N LEU A 165 -7.72 11.51 5.94
CA LEU A 165 -8.72 12.27 6.71
C LEU A 165 -8.10 12.95 7.94
N ILE A 166 -7.28 12.20 8.70
CA ILE A 166 -6.56 12.75 9.86
C ILE A 166 -5.62 13.87 9.42
N TYR A 167 -4.96 13.74 8.27
CA TYR A 167 -4.15 14.81 7.72
C TYR A 167 -4.96 16.10 7.58
N LEU A 168 -6.08 16.06 6.83
CA LEU A 168 -6.94 17.23 6.58
C LEU A 168 -7.46 17.88 7.85
N ASP A 169 -7.92 17.07 8.81
CA ASP A 169 -8.42 17.54 10.10
C ASP A 169 -7.33 18.30 10.88
N VAL A 170 -6.12 17.73 10.95
CA VAL A 170 -5.00 18.33 11.70
C VAL A 170 -4.48 19.61 11.04
N VAL A 171 -4.44 19.67 9.70
CA VAL A 171 -3.98 20.88 8.99
C VAL A 171 -5.07 21.93 8.83
N GLY A 172 -6.34 21.59 9.10
CA GLY A 172 -7.48 22.50 8.95
C GLY A 172 -7.79 22.86 7.50
N LEU A 173 -7.54 21.95 6.55
CA LEU A 173 -7.80 22.15 5.12
C LEU A 173 -9.09 21.46 4.69
N ALA A 174 -9.82 22.10 3.76
CA ALA A 174 -11.00 21.55 3.12
C ALA A 174 -10.71 21.20 1.65
N LEU A 175 -9.79 20.27 1.43
CA LEU A 175 -9.47 19.74 0.10
C LEU A 175 -10.22 18.42 -0.14
N PRO A 176 -10.62 18.11 -1.39
CA PRO A 176 -11.11 16.77 -1.71
C PRO A 176 -9.97 15.75 -1.61
N ILE A 177 -10.30 14.54 -1.15
CA ILE A 177 -9.43 13.36 -1.26
C ILE A 177 -9.82 12.62 -2.54
N PHE A 178 -8.91 12.55 -3.50
CA PHE A 178 -9.08 11.74 -4.71
C PHE A 178 -8.74 10.28 -4.39
N VAL A 179 -9.76 9.44 -4.30
CA VAL A 179 -9.60 8.01 -4.01
C VAL A 179 -9.36 7.26 -5.30
N ASP A 180 -8.26 6.52 -5.39
CA ASP A 180 -7.86 5.82 -6.61
C ASP A 180 -7.56 4.33 -6.34
N GLN A 181 -8.17 3.45 -7.15
CA GLN A 181 -8.04 2.01 -7.00
C GLN A 181 -6.61 1.50 -7.25
N ASP A 182 -5.85 2.13 -8.14
CA ASP A 182 -4.49 1.73 -8.48
C ASP A 182 -3.48 2.12 -7.38
N LEU A 183 -3.91 2.83 -6.33
CA LEU A 183 -3.13 3.08 -5.11
C LEU A 183 -3.22 2.00 -4.05
N ARG A 184 -4.11 1.02 -4.20
CA ARG A 184 -4.26 -0.07 -3.23
C ARG A 184 -2.99 -0.91 -3.09
N GLU A 185 -2.86 -1.56 -1.95
CA GLU A 185 -1.87 -2.63 -1.82
C GLU A 185 -2.31 -3.78 -2.74
N PHE A 186 -1.36 -4.40 -3.42
CA PHE A 186 -1.66 -5.53 -4.28
C PHE A 186 -2.09 -6.74 -3.43
N GLU A 187 -3.03 -7.51 -3.95
CA GLU A 187 -3.67 -8.61 -3.26
C GLU A 187 -2.67 -9.76 -3.05
N ARG A 188 -2.61 -10.29 -1.83
CA ARG A 188 -1.70 -11.37 -1.45
C ARG A 188 -2.39 -12.73 -1.41
N GLY A 189 -3.68 -12.77 -1.73
CA GLY A 189 -4.45 -13.98 -1.94
C GLY A 189 -4.41 -14.89 -0.72
N VAL A 190 -4.08 -16.16 -0.96
CA VAL A 190 -3.97 -17.16 0.11
C VAL A 190 -2.90 -16.85 1.17
N LEU A 191 -1.95 -15.95 0.89
CA LEU A 191 -0.94 -15.51 1.86
C LEU A 191 -1.41 -14.38 2.78
N ALA A 192 -2.46 -13.65 2.40
CA ALA A 192 -2.98 -12.58 3.24
C ALA A 192 -3.42 -13.12 4.61
N GLY A 193 -3.22 -12.33 5.67
CA GLY A 193 -3.55 -12.75 7.04
C GLY A 193 -2.62 -13.81 7.62
N ARG A 194 -1.55 -14.22 6.92
CA ARG A 194 -0.50 -15.10 7.47
C ARG A 194 0.69 -14.30 7.98
N PRO A 195 1.41 -14.77 9.01
CA PRO A 195 2.68 -14.16 9.39
C PRO A 195 3.74 -14.34 8.30
N ARG A 196 4.55 -13.29 8.06
CA ARG A 196 5.49 -13.28 6.93
C ARG A 196 6.79 -14.09 7.12
N LYS A 197 7.25 -14.25 8.37
CA LYS A 197 8.55 -14.86 8.70
C LYS A 197 8.48 -15.82 9.90
N MET A 198 7.34 -16.47 10.10
CA MET A 198 7.18 -17.34 11.26
C MET A 198 7.58 -18.78 10.96
N THR A 199 8.16 -19.43 11.96
CA THR A 199 8.33 -20.89 12.01
C THR A 199 6.98 -21.57 12.19
N SER A 200 6.86 -22.86 11.84
CA SER A 200 5.62 -23.64 12.06
C SER A 200 5.13 -23.57 13.52
N GLN A 201 6.05 -23.43 14.49
CA GLN A 201 5.71 -23.26 15.91
C GLN A 201 5.01 -21.93 16.23
N GLU A 202 5.41 -20.83 15.60
CA GLU A 202 4.77 -19.53 15.83
C GLU A 202 3.43 -19.42 15.11
N VAL A 203 3.32 -20.07 13.94
CA VAL A 203 2.04 -20.31 13.26
C VAL A 203 1.13 -21.09 14.20
N ASP A 204 1.57 -22.24 14.73
CA ASP A 204 0.79 -23.05 15.67
C ASP A 204 0.44 -22.28 16.95
N HIS A 205 1.34 -21.47 17.49
CA HIS A 205 1.08 -20.65 18.67
C HIS A 205 0.03 -19.56 18.39
N LEU A 206 0.10 -18.90 17.23
CA LEU A 206 -0.93 -17.97 16.77
C LEU A 206 -2.29 -18.68 16.70
N PHE A 207 -2.35 -19.87 16.09
CA PHE A 207 -3.60 -20.61 15.97
C PHE A 207 -4.10 -21.19 17.31
N LYS A 208 -3.21 -21.61 18.22
CA LYS A 208 -3.59 -22.00 19.60
C LYS A 208 -4.19 -20.81 20.36
N SER A 209 -3.69 -19.60 20.11
CA SER A 209 -4.25 -18.37 20.68
C SER A 209 -5.71 -18.17 20.32
N PHE A 210 -6.21 -18.77 19.24
CA PHE A 210 -7.61 -18.60 18.84
C PHE A 210 -8.57 -19.35 19.75
N SER A 211 -8.17 -20.52 20.26
CA SER A 211 -9.05 -21.43 21.00
C SER A 211 -8.82 -21.48 22.50
N ASP A 212 -7.70 -20.94 23.00
CA ASP A 212 -7.31 -21.07 24.42
C ASP A 212 -7.19 -19.69 25.10
N PRO A 213 -8.00 -19.42 26.15
CA PRO A 213 -7.99 -18.15 26.89
C PRO A 213 -6.62 -17.72 27.43
N LYS A 214 -5.75 -18.68 27.80
CA LYS A 214 -4.40 -18.37 28.29
C LYS A 214 -3.58 -17.69 27.20
N TYR A 215 -3.58 -18.28 26.01
CA TYR A 215 -2.84 -17.76 24.86
C TYR A 215 -3.46 -16.46 24.31
N GLN A 216 -4.77 -16.24 24.48
CA GLN A 216 -5.41 -14.96 24.19
C GLN A 216 -4.87 -13.82 25.06
N VAL A 217 -4.65 -14.06 26.35
CA VAL A 217 -4.03 -13.07 27.25
C VAL A 217 -2.59 -12.78 26.82
N GLU A 218 -1.80 -13.81 26.53
CA GLU A 218 -0.42 -13.67 26.05
C GLU A 218 -0.34 -12.88 24.74
N PHE A 219 -1.23 -13.17 23.78
CA PHE A 219 -1.30 -12.48 22.49
C PHE A 219 -1.58 -10.98 22.66
N ARG A 220 -2.61 -10.61 23.43
CA ARG A 220 -2.97 -9.21 23.69
C ARG A 220 -1.82 -8.45 24.34
N LYS A 221 -1.16 -9.07 25.33
CA LYS A 221 0.00 -8.48 26.00
C LYS A 221 1.19 -8.30 25.05
N LYS A 222 1.49 -9.32 24.24
CA LYS A 222 2.62 -9.30 23.28
C LYS A 222 2.47 -8.20 22.23
N TYR A 223 1.25 -8.02 21.71
CA TYR A 223 1.00 -7.10 20.60
C TYR A 223 0.37 -5.77 21.04
N ALA A 224 0.08 -5.60 22.33
CA ALA A 224 -0.60 -4.42 22.89
C ALA A 224 -1.88 -4.07 22.13
N VAL A 225 -2.77 -5.07 21.99
CA VAL A 225 -4.06 -4.96 21.30
C VAL A 225 -5.21 -5.26 22.26
N SER A 226 -6.37 -4.66 22.00
CA SER A 226 -7.61 -4.93 22.72
C SER A 226 -8.15 -6.33 22.40
N GLU A 227 -9.14 -6.77 23.17
CA GLU A 227 -9.84 -8.02 22.90
C GLU A 227 -10.56 -7.99 21.55
N SER A 228 -11.25 -6.89 21.23
CA SER A 228 -11.94 -6.74 19.95
C SER A 228 -10.99 -6.79 18.74
N GLU A 229 -9.83 -6.13 18.85
CA GLU A 229 -8.77 -6.15 17.83
C GLU A 229 -8.18 -7.55 17.66
N MET A 230 -7.90 -8.25 18.76
CA MET A 230 -7.46 -9.64 18.71
C MET A 230 -8.50 -10.53 18.01
N GLN A 231 -9.78 -10.43 18.36
CA GLN A 231 -10.85 -11.23 17.74
C GLN A 231 -10.97 -10.95 16.24
N GLN A 232 -10.78 -9.69 15.81
CA GLN A 232 -10.73 -9.33 14.40
C GLN A 232 -9.55 -10.00 13.68
N VAL A 233 -8.36 -9.96 14.26
CA VAL A 233 -7.18 -10.66 13.71
C VAL A 233 -7.46 -12.15 13.57
N PHE A 234 -8.02 -12.76 14.61
CA PHE A 234 -8.27 -14.20 14.63
C PHE A 234 -9.31 -14.61 13.59
N LYS A 235 -10.40 -13.85 13.47
CA LYS A 235 -11.43 -14.06 12.46
C LYS A 235 -10.83 -14.08 11.05
N GLU A 236 -10.03 -13.07 10.71
CA GLU A 236 -9.41 -12.99 9.38
C GLU A 236 -8.35 -14.08 9.18
N ALA A 237 -7.48 -14.34 10.15
CA ALA A 237 -6.46 -15.39 10.04
C ALA A 237 -7.08 -16.79 9.89
N ILE A 238 -8.19 -17.09 10.59
CA ILE A 238 -8.94 -18.34 10.43
C ILE A 238 -9.53 -18.44 9.02
N LYS A 239 -10.15 -17.36 8.54
CA LYS A 239 -10.72 -17.30 7.18
C LYS A 239 -9.65 -17.62 6.13
N HIS A 240 -8.52 -16.93 6.16
CA HIS A 240 -7.44 -17.13 5.20
C HIS A 240 -6.79 -18.52 5.31
N ARG A 241 -6.63 -19.07 6.54
CA ARG A 241 -6.13 -20.45 6.70
C ARG A 241 -7.06 -21.50 6.11
N LYS A 242 -8.38 -21.36 6.27
CA LYS A 242 -9.35 -22.30 5.67
C LYS A 242 -9.22 -22.33 4.15
N ILE A 243 -9.11 -21.15 3.54
CA ILE A 243 -8.90 -21.02 2.09
C ILE A 243 -7.58 -21.71 1.70
N LEU A 244 -6.48 -21.38 2.37
CA LEU A 244 -5.19 -21.96 2.06
C LEU A 244 -5.19 -23.50 2.18
N LYS A 245 -5.80 -24.06 3.24
CA LYS A 245 -5.93 -25.52 3.40
C LYS A 245 -6.71 -26.17 2.27
N SER A 246 -7.82 -25.55 1.85
CA SER A 246 -8.60 -26.05 0.71
C SER A 246 -7.77 -26.09 -0.57
N TYR A 247 -6.92 -25.09 -0.82
CA TYR A 247 -6.03 -25.11 -1.99
C TYR A 247 -4.92 -26.16 -1.84
N ALA A 248 -4.32 -26.28 -0.66
CA ALA A 248 -3.30 -27.31 -0.41
C ALA A 248 -3.85 -28.73 -0.65
N GLU A 249 -5.05 -29.02 -0.14
CA GLU A 249 -5.74 -30.29 -0.34
C GLU A 249 -6.05 -30.57 -1.82
N GLN A 250 -6.50 -29.55 -2.57
CA GLN A 250 -6.77 -29.67 -4.01
C GLN A 250 -5.52 -29.97 -4.83
N GLU A 251 -4.36 -29.43 -4.41
CA GLU A 251 -3.06 -29.70 -5.04
C GLU A 251 -2.41 -30.99 -4.52
N GLY A 252 -3.03 -31.69 -3.56
CA GLY A 252 -2.47 -32.90 -2.95
C GLY A 252 -1.22 -32.65 -2.10
N LEU A 253 -1.08 -31.44 -1.54
CA LEU A 253 0.07 -30.99 -0.75
C LEU A 253 -0.27 -30.80 0.72
N THR A 254 0.75 -30.87 1.58
CA THR A 254 0.61 -30.43 2.97
C THR A 254 0.47 -28.90 3.04
N GLU A 255 -0.04 -28.36 4.16
CA GLU A 255 -0.10 -26.90 4.38
C GLU A 255 1.28 -26.25 4.23
N ASP A 256 2.33 -26.88 4.77
CA ASP A 256 3.70 -26.35 4.75
C ASP A 256 4.31 -26.41 3.35
N ASP A 257 4.13 -27.53 2.62
CA ASP A 257 4.62 -27.65 1.24
C ASP A 257 3.92 -26.65 0.31
N PHE A 258 2.62 -26.47 0.47
CA PHE A 258 1.86 -25.49 -0.30
C PHE A 258 2.33 -24.06 0.02
N VAL A 259 2.54 -23.73 1.29
CA VAL A 259 3.10 -22.41 1.68
C VAL A 259 4.47 -22.18 1.06
N GLN A 260 5.36 -23.17 1.08
CA GLN A 260 6.68 -23.07 0.46
C GLN A 260 6.56 -22.87 -1.06
N LEU A 261 5.63 -23.57 -1.72
CA LEU A 261 5.34 -23.39 -3.14
C LEU A 261 4.89 -21.95 -3.44
N ILE A 262 3.97 -21.39 -2.65
CA ILE A 262 3.50 -20.01 -2.87
C ILE A 262 4.60 -18.99 -2.52
N GLN A 263 5.40 -19.20 -1.49
CA GLN A 263 6.54 -18.33 -1.19
C GLN A 263 7.59 -18.33 -2.31
N ASN A 264 7.80 -19.48 -2.97
CA ASN A 264 8.66 -19.57 -4.15
C ASN A 264 8.05 -18.80 -5.34
N CYS A 265 6.73 -18.84 -5.50
CA CYS A 265 6.01 -18.00 -6.47
C CYS A 265 6.25 -16.51 -6.22
N GLU A 266 6.27 -16.06 -4.96
CA GLU A 266 6.54 -14.65 -4.61
C GLU A 266 7.95 -14.15 -4.99
N ASN A 267 8.88 -15.06 -5.33
CA ASN A 267 10.22 -14.72 -5.85
C ASN A 267 10.26 -14.49 -7.37
N SER A 268 9.11 -14.58 -8.04
CA SER A 268 8.95 -14.24 -9.46
C SER A 268 8.09 -12.99 -9.62
N LEU A 269 8.48 -12.09 -10.51
CA LEU A 269 7.69 -10.90 -10.78
C LEU A 269 6.31 -11.20 -11.38
N SER A 270 6.21 -12.24 -12.20
CA SER A 270 5.01 -12.56 -12.97
C SER A 270 4.14 -13.66 -12.36
N CYS A 271 4.62 -14.33 -11.30
CA CYS A 271 3.86 -15.41 -10.70
C CYS A 271 2.71 -14.84 -9.88
N ARG A 272 1.49 -15.30 -10.19
CA ARG A 272 0.27 -14.96 -9.44
C ARG A 272 -0.02 -16.06 -8.44
N PRO A 273 0.03 -15.79 -7.12
CA PRO A 273 -0.42 -16.75 -6.13
C PRO A 273 -1.95 -16.93 -6.22
N PRO A 274 -2.51 -18.06 -5.76
CA PRO A 274 -3.96 -18.26 -5.77
C PRO A 274 -4.72 -17.13 -5.05
N LEU A 275 -5.75 -16.62 -5.71
CA LEU A 275 -6.55 -15.46 -5.29
C LEU A 275 -5.76 -14.16 -5.08
N GLY A 276 -4.51 -14.09 -5.55
CA GLY A 276 -3.65 -12.93 -5.38
C GLY A 276 -3.09 -12.41 -6.69
N GLU A 277 -2.34 -11.33 -6.56
CA GLU A 277 -1.70 -10.61 -7.64
C GLU A 277 -0.20 -10.88 -7.66
N SER A 278 0.37 -10.81 -8.86
CA SER A 278 1.81 -10.83 -9.06
C SER A 278 2.42 -9.46 -8.77
N TRP A 279 3.74 -9.40 -8.62
CA TRP A 279 4.43 -8.11 -8.57
C TRP A 279 4.23 -7.30 -9.85
N GLN A 280 4.13 -7.97 -11.01
CA GLN A 280 3.87 -7.33 -12.29
C GLN A 280 2.50 -6.64 -12.31
N ASP A 281 1.47 -7.25 -11.74
CA ASP A 281 0.15 -6.61 -11.60
C ASP A 281 0.22 -5.32 -10.79
N GLY A 282 0.99 -5.32 -9.69
CA GLY A 282 1.23 -4.12 -8.89
C GLY A 282 2.05 -3.06 -9.64
N ILE A 283 3.04 -3.47 -10.43
CA ILE A 283 3.83 -2.57 -11.29
C ILE A 283 2.93 -1.91 -12.34
N ASP A 284 2.04 -2.68 -12.96
CA ASP A 284 1.10 -2.20 -13.96
C ASP A 284 0.05 -1.26 -13.34
N GLN A 285 -0.41 -1.54 -12.12
CA GLN A 285 -1.24 -0.62 -11.32
C GLN A 285 -0.52 0.72 -11.09
N ALA A 286 0.72 0.68 -10.59
CA ALA A 286 1.51 1.89 -10.38
C ALA A 286 1.72 2.69 -11.68
N ASP A 287 1.95 2.01 -12.81
CA ASP A 287 2.14 2.65 -14.11
C ASP A 287 0.88 3.37 -14.61
N ARG A 288 -0.28 2.74 -14.45
CA ARG A 288 -1.57 3.36 -14.78
C ARG A 288 -1.83 4.57 -13.90
N PHE A 289 -1.69 4.46 -12.58
CA PHE A 289 -1.87 5.60 -11.69
C PHE A 289 -0.93 6.77 -12.03
N ILE A 290 0.36 6.49 -12.31
CA ILE A 290 1.30 7.54 -12.69
C ILE A 290 0.88 8.22 -14.00
N SER A 291 0.53 7.42 -15.02
CA SER A 291 0.20 7.93 -16.34
C SER A 291 -1.13 8.68 -16.34
N GLU A 292 -2.13 8.14 -15.66
CA GLU A 292 -3.46 8.69 -15.62
C GLU A 292 -3.55 9.84 -14.64
N GLU A 293 -3.00 9.78 -13.43
CA GLU A 293 -3.15 10.83 -12.42
C GLU A 293 -1.93 11.75 -12.32
N ILE A 294 -0.76 11.21 -12.00
CA ILE A 294 0.41 12.02 -11.63
C ILE A 294 0.93 12.86 -12.79
N ASN A 295 0.98 12.29 -14.00
CA ASN A 295 1.49 12.99 -15.18
C ASN A 295 0.60 14.12 -15.67
N ARG A 296 -0.68 14.19 -15.23
CA ARG A 296 -1.57 15.32 -15.52
C ARG A 296 -1.21 16.59 -14.76
N HIS A 297 -0.48 16.47 -13.64
CA HIS A 297 -0.08 17.62 -12.83
C HIS A 297 1.07 18.37 -13.49
N GLN A 298 0.83 19.65 -13.82
CA GLN A 298 1.83 20.54 -14.40
C GLN A 298 2.71 21.21 -13.32
N SER A 299 2.14 21.45 -12.14
CA SER A 299 2.80 22.07 -10.99
C SER A 299 2.02 21.80 -9.70
N GLY A 300 2.64 22.12 -8.56
CA GLY A 300 1.98 22.06 -7.25
C GLY A 300 2.44 20.88 -6.40
N ALA A 301 1.95 20.82 -5.16
CA ALA A 301 2.35 19.80 -4.20
C ALA A 301 1.22 18.78 -3.98
N ILE A 302 1.53 17.53 -4.30
CA ILE A 302 0.64 16.38 -4.23
C ILE A 302 1.05 15.57 -3.01
N LEU A 303 0.09 15.28 -2.12
CA LEU A 303 0.25 14.33 -1.04
C LEU A 303 -0.52 13.05 -1.36
N MET A 304 0.13 11.90 -1.20
CA MET A 304 -0.47 10.62 -1.49
C MET A 304 -0.32 9.68 -0.29
N PHE A 305 -1.45 9.11 0.14
CA PHE A 305 -1.49 8.06 1.15
C PHE A 305 -1.68 6.69 0.52
N GLY A 306 -0.69 5.81 0.71
CA GLY A 306 -0.68 4.47 0.11
C GLY A 306 0.00 3.43 0.98
N HIS A 307 0.61 2.43 0.34
CA HIS A 307 1.11 1.22 0.99
C HIS A 307 2.58 0.95 0.65
N GLY A 308 3.19 0.06 1.43
CA GLY A 308 4.61 -0.23 1.29
C GLY A 308 4.96 -0.88 -0.05
N GLY A 309 4.09 -1.74 -0.61
CA GLY A 309 4.30 -2.35 -1.92
C GLY A 309 4.13 -1.34 -3.06
N SER A 310 2.97 -0.68 -3.12
CA SER A 310 2.65 0.30 -4.17
C SER A 310 3.68 1.44 -4.25
N HIS A 311 4.13 2.00 -3.13
CA HIS A 311 5.17 3.05 -3.16
C HIS A 311 6.50 2.59 -3.74
N ARG A 312 6.94 1.35 -3.49
CA ARG A 312 8.19 0.84 -4.05
C ARG A 312 8.13 0.79 -5.57
N MET A 313 7.01 0.31 -6.11
CA MET A 313 6.77 0.22 -7.54
C MET A 313 6.73 1.62 -8.15
N MET A 314 5.97 2.53 -7.55
CA MET A 314 5.83 3.91 -8.03
C MET A 314 7.15 4.67 -8.04
N ILE A 315 7.95 4.60 -6.97
CA ILE A 315 9.22 5.33 -6.88
C ILE A 315 10.18 4.87 -7.99
N TRP A 316 10.33 3.57 -8.23
CA TRP A 316 11.17 3.08 -9.33
C TRP A 316 10.70 3.56 -10.70
N LYS A 317 9.37 3.54 -10.92
CA LYS A 317 8.76 3.97 -12.18
C LYS A 317 8.91 5.47 -12.43
N LEU A 318 8.68 6.30 -11.41
CA LEU A 318 8.86 7.76 -11.48
C LEU A 318 10.31 8.14 -11.77
N LEU A 319 11.28 7.41 -11.21
CA LEU A 319 12.71 7.58 -11.49
C LEU A 319 13.12 7.07 -12.88
N GLY A 320 12.17 6.65 -13.74
CA GLY A 320 12.44 6.25 -15.12
C GLY A 320 13.01 4.85 -15.27
N HIS A 321 12.95 4.01 -14.24
CA HIS A 321 13.50 2.65 -14.28
C HIS A 321 12.43 1.59 -14.52
N LYS A 322 12.80 0.56 -15.28
CA LYS A 322 12.05 -0.69 -15.34
C LYS A 322 12.35 -1.53 -14.09
N VAL A 323 11.29 -2.02 -13.45
CA VAL A 323 11.42 -3.02 -12.38
C VAL A 323 11.65 -4.39 -13.03
N LYS A 324 12.81 -4.98 -12.76
CA LYS A 324 13.29 -6.25 -13.33
C LYS A 324 13.45 -7.34 -12.28
N SER A 325 13.58 -6.97 -11.01
CA SER A 325 13.70 -7.91 -9.91
C SER A 325 12.97 -7.42 -8.65
N ILE A 326 12.66 -8.37 -7.78
CA ILE A 326 12.05 -8.08 -6.48
C ILE A 326 13.07 -7.42 -5.54
N ASP A 327 14.35 -7.78 -5.65
CA ASP A 327 15.44 -7.16 -4.89
C ASP A 327 15.52 -5.65 -5.13
N GLN A 328 15.28 -5.18 -6.37
CA GLN A 328 15.15 -3.74 -6.65
C GLN A 328 14.06 -3.10 -5.80
N LEU A 329 12.85 -3.66 -5.79
CA LEU A 329 11.74 -3.13 -4.99
C LEU A 329 12.10 -3.05 -3.51
N TYR A 330 12.87 -4.01 -3.00
CA TYR A 330 13.27 -4.04 -1.58
C TYR A 330 14.37 -3.05 -1.20
N GLN A 331 15.10 -2.45 -2.15
CA GLN A 331 16.07 -1.36 -1.87
C GLN A 331 15.41 -0.12 -1.24
N ILE A 332 14.13 0.13 -1.52
CA ILE A 332 13.38 1.30 -1.03
C ILE A 332 12.76 1.01 0.34
N LYS A 333 13.40 1.33 1.45
CA LYS A 333 12.77 1.13 2.78
C LYS A 333 11.42 1.87 2.86
N GLN A 334 10.42 1.25 3.51
CA GLN A 334 9.06 1.81 3.67
C GLN A 334 8.58 1.63 5.12
N GLY A 335 8.99 2.55 6.00
CA GLY A 335 8.48 2.70 7.34
C GLY A 335 7.03 3.16 7.36
N ILE A 336 6.36 2.96 8.48
CA ILE A 336 5.03 3.50 8.74
C ILE A 336 5.11 5.02 8.84
N SER A 337 4.10 5.74 8.32
CA SER A 337 4.03 7.21 8.32
C SER A 337 5.33 7.88 7.87
N ASN A 338 5.99 7.29 6.87
CA ASN A 338 7.22 7.81 6.31
C ASN A 338 6.95 8.96 5.34
N ILE A 339 8.00 9.72 5.05
CA ILE A 339 7.99 10.78 4.04
C ILE A 339 8.95 10.37 2.92
N ASN A 340 8.40 10.16 1.74
CA ASN A 340 9.16 10.07 0.49
C ASN A 340 8.81 11.29 -0.35
N ILE A 341 9.81 11.97 -0.90
CA ILE A 341 9.61 13.16 -1.72
C ILE A 341 10.32 12.95 -3.04
N LEU A 342 9.55 13.10 -4.12
CA LEU A 342 10.09 13.26 -5.47
C LEU A 342 9.71 14.64 -6.00
N TYR A 343 10.57 15.20 -6.84
CA TYR A 343 10.36 16.50 -7.46
C TYR A 343 10.57 16.40 -8.96
N LYS A 344 9.64 16.97 -9.74
CA LYS A 344 9.75 17.10 -11.20
C LYS A 344 9.81 18.58 -11.57
N PRO A 345 10.98 19.11 -11.99
CA PRO A 345 11.08 20.48 -12.50
C PRO A 345 10.16 20.70 -13.71
N LYS A 346 9.62 21.91 -13.88
CA LYS A 346 8.67 22.24 -14.96
C LYS A 346 9.20 21.98 -16.38
N ASN A 347 10.51 22.09 -16.57
CA ASN A 347 11.19 21.90 -17.86
C ASN A 347 11.90 20.53 -17.96
N SER A 348 11.49 19.55 -17.14
CA SER A 348 12.08 18.22 -17.08
C SER A 348 10.99 17.15 -17.07
N GLU A 349 11.23 16.07 -17.82
CA GLU A 349 10.43 14.85 -17.73
C GLU A 349 10.91 13.91 -16.62
N ALA A 350 12.10 14.15 -16.07
CA ALA A 350 12.70 13.30 -15.06
C ALA A 350 12.30 13.74 -13.64
N TRP A 351 11.85 12.79 -12.84
CA TRP A 351 11.69 12.96 -11.40
C TRP A 351 13.02 12.78 -10.68
N GLU A 352 13.28 13.63 -9.69
CA GLU A 352 14.41 13.54 -8.78
C GLU A 352 13.95 12.98 -7.43
N LEU A 353 14.72 12.03 -6.86
CA LEU A 353 14.49 11.57 -5.50
C LEU A 353 15.08 12.58 -4.51
N MET A 354 14.21 13.26 -3.77
CA MET A 354 14.62 14.33 -2.86
C MET A 354 14.83 13.80 -1.45
N VAL A 355 13.86 13.04 -0.94
CA VAL A 355 13.86 12.44 0.40
C VAL A 355 13.34 11.01 0.28
N LEU A 356 13.98 10.07 0.95
CA LEU A 356 13.55 8.68 0.97
C LEU A 356 13.34 8.21 2.40
N ASN A 357 12.14 7.71 2.67
CA ASN A 357 11.80 7.05 3.92
C ASN A 357 12.20 7.83 5.18
N SER A 358 12.01 9.15 5.17
CA SER A 358 12.26 9.97 6.36
C SER A 358 11.13 9.71 7.36
N ASN A 359 11.48 9.14 8.51
CA ASN A 359 10.53 8.73 9.54
C ASN A 359 11.08 8.98 10.94
N ARG A 360 11.33 10.25 11.26
CA ARG A 360 11.52 10.71 12.64
C ARG A 360 10.79 12.05 12.77
N PHE A 361 9.77 12.10 13.62
CA PHE A 361 9.10 13.34 14.00
C PHE A 361 10.12 14.20 14.77
N GLY A 362 10.91 14.98 14.03
CA GLY A 362 12.14 15.59 14.52
C GLY A 362 13.32 14.62 14.48
N ASP A 363 14.31 14.93 13.63
CA ASP A 363 15.62 14.29 13.68
C ASP A 363 16.19 14.42 15.11
N ARG A 364 16.37 13.29 15.77
CA ARG A 364 17.47 13.11 16.71
C ARG A 364 18.28 11.95 16.21
N ASP A 365 19.48 12.22 15.73
CA ASP A 365 20.53 11.23 15.56
C ASP A 365 20.63 10.41 16.84
N THR A 366 20.45 9.10 16.70
CA THR A 366 20.95 8.00 17.53
C THR A 366 20.46 6.68 16.93
#